data_AF-C2M9W6-F1
#
_entry.id   AF-C2M9W6-F1
#
_cell.length_a   1.000
_cell.length_b   1.000
_cell.length_c   1.000
_cell.angle_alpha   90.00
_cell.angle_beta   90.00
_cell.angle_gamma   90.00
#
_symmetry.space_group_name_H-M   'P 1'
#
loop_
_entity.id
_entity.type
_entity.pdbx_description
1 polymer ?
#
loop_
_entity_poly.entity_id
_entity_poly.type
_entity_poly.pdbx_seq_one_letter_code
_entity_poly.pdbx_strand_id
1 'polypeptide(L)'
;DFKWRVIDDLLATGESIATTSQRYGITARTIRNWLRTFGVELPNQSTMSKTNKNKAVDPDYAELKRENARLKAALFQAESKALVNKTLLEVVLNRYHIDLKKRPICSRETA
;
A
#
# COMPACT_ATOMS: atom_id res chain seq x y z
N ASP A 1 1.98 -19.29 -8.30
CA ASP A 1 3.26 -19.66 -8.95
C ASP A 1 4.22 -20.20 -7.89
N PHE A 2 4.96 -21.25 -8.19
CA PHE A 2 5.95 -21.86 -7.29
C PHE A 2 7.09 -20.89 -6.95
N LYS A 3 7.57 -20.12 -7.94
CA LYS A 3 8.71 -19.20 -7.75
C LYS A 3 8.39 -18.10 -6.73
N TRP A 4 7.18 -17.55 -6.82
CA TRP A 4 6.70 -16.51 -5.90
C TRP A 4 6.60 -17.01 -4.47
N ARG A 5 6.13 -18.25 -4.25
CA ARG A 5 6.04 -18.83 -2.90
C ARG A 5 7.40 -18.96 -2.22
N VAL A 6 8.42 -19.40 -2.97
CA VAL A 6 9.79 -19.55 -2.43
C VAL A 6 10.39 -18.18 -2.07
N ILE A 7 10.13 -17.14 -2.85
CA ILE A 7 10.64 -15.78 -2.58
C ILE A 7 9.88 -15.15 -1.41
N ASP A 8 8.57 -15.29 -1.37
CA ASP A 8 7.73 -14.78 -0.29
C ASP A 8 8.12 -15.42 1.05
N ASP A 9 8.34 -16.74 1.09
CA ASP A 9 8.80 -17.46 2.28
C ASP A 9 10.21 -17.05 2.73
N LEU A 10 11.13 -16.83 1.77
CA LEU A 10 12.47 -16.30 2.03
C LEU A 10 12.41 -14.90 2.68
N LEU A 11 11.54 -14.03 2.18
CA LEU A 11 11.38 -12.66 2.68
C LEU A 11 10.65 -12.62 4.03
N ALA A 12 9.62 -13.46 4.21
CA ALA A 12 8.84 -13.53 5.43
C ALA A 12 9.65 -14.11 6.61
N THR A 13 10.47 -15.13 6.35
CA THR A 13 11.27 -15.78 7.40
C THR A 13 12.58 -15.04 7.65
N GLY A 14 13.10 -14.28 6.67
CA GLY A 14 14.39 -13.59 6.76
C GLY A 14 15.60 -14.53 6.80
N GLU A 15 15.41 -15.80 6.43
CA GLU A 15 16.47 -16.82 6.41
C GLU A 15 17.48 -16.57 5.28
N SER A 16 18.65 -17.20 5.39
CA SER A 16 19.65 -17.12 4.33
C SER A 16 19.20 -17.86 3.07
N ILE A 17 19.64 -17.39 1.90
CA ILE A 17 19.39 -18.08 0.61
C ILE A 17 19.88 -19.54 0.66
N ALA A 18 20.94 -19.84 1.41
CA ALA A 18 21.46 -21.20 1.55
C ALA A 18 20.47 -22.11 2.32
N THR A 19 19.86 -21.60 3.37
CA THR A 19 18.85 -22.32 4.16
C THR A 19 17.60 -22.59 3.33
N THR A 20 17.10 -21.59 2.61
CA THR A 20 15.95 -21.74 1.70
C THR A 20 16.28 -22.67 0.52
N SER A 21 17.51 -22.59 0.00
CA SER A 21 18.02 -23.50 -1.05
C SER A 21 17.94 -24.96 -0.62
N GLN A 22 18.37 -25.26 0.61
CA GLN A 22 18.31 -26.62 1.16
C GLN A 22 16.87 -27.06 1.43
N ARG A 23 16.02 -26.20 1.99
CA ARG A 23 14.62 -26.49 2.32
C ARG A 23 13.78 -26.88 1.09
N TYR A 24 13.95 -26.15 0.00
CA TYR A 24 13.18 -26.36 -1.22
C TYR A 24 13.89 -27.26 -2.25
N GLY A 25 15.13 -27.69 -1.98
CA GLY A 25 15.92 -28.53 -2.90
C GLY A 25 16.32 -27.80 -4.19
N ILE A 26 16.40 -26.47 -4.17
CA ILE A 26 16.69 -25.63 -5.33
C ILE A 26 18.05 -24.97 -5.13
N THR A 27 18.87 -24.85 -6.18
CA THR A 27 20.18 -24.19 -6.03
C THR A 27 20.04 -22.71 -5.63
N ALA A 28 20.94 -22.24 -4.76
CA ALA A 28 21.03 -20.82 -4.40
C ALA A 28 21.25 -19.89 -5.62
N ARG A 29 21.79 -20.40 -6.74
CA ARG A 29 21.92 -19.66 -8.00
C ARG A 29 20.57 -19.40 -8.65
N THR A 30 19.69 -20.41 -8.65
CA THR A 30 18.33 -20.29 -9.19
C THR A 30 17.51 -19.27 -8.40
N ILE A 31 17.59 -19.32 -7.06
CA ILE A 31 16.91 -18.36 -6.18
C ILE A 31 17.43 -16.93 -6.45
N ARG A 32 18.75 -16.73 -6.53
CA ARG A 32 19.35 -15.44 -6.91
C ARG A 32 18.91 -14.95 -8.29
N ASN A 33 18.77 -15.84 -9.27
CA ASN A 33 18.31 -15.47 -10.61
C ASN A 33 16.85 -14.98 -10.59
N TRP A 34 15.98 -15.64 -9.81
CA TRP A 34 14.60 -15.19 -9.65
C TRP A 34 14.52 -13.86 -8.93
N LEU A 35 15.27 -13.68 -7.83
CA LEU A 35 15.33 -12.40 -7.11
C LEU A 35 15.75 -11.24 -8.03
N ARG A 36 16.73 -11.46 -8.91
CA ARG A 36 17.11 -10.51 -9.97
C ARG A 36 16.01 -10.26 -10.98
N THR A 37 15.32 -11.32 -11.42
CA THR A 37 14.22 -11.23 -12.40
C THR A 37 13.03 -10.44 -11.84
N PHE A 38 12.78 -10.56 -10.53
CA PHE A 38 11.68 -9.90 -9.84
C PHE A 38 12.05 -8.55 -9.22
N GLY A 39 13.31 -8.08 -9.37
CA GLY A 39 13.77 -6.80 -8.83
C GLY A 39 13.79 -6.73 -7.30
N VAL A 40 13.92 -7.88 -6.62
CA VAL A 40 13.95 -7.95 -5.15
C VAL A 40 15.39 -7.80 -4.67
N GLU A 41 15.73 -6.66 -4.06
CA GLU A 41 17.01 -6.46 -3.39
C GLU A 41 17.00 -7.13 -2.01
N LEU A 42 17.94 -8.05 -1.75
CA LEU A 42 18.05 -8.66 -0.43
C LEU A 42 18.78 -7.71 0.52
N PRO A 43 18.29 -7.52 1.76
CA PRO A 43 18.87 -6.58 2.71
C PRO A 43 20.33 -6.85 3.10
N ASN A 44 20.84 -8.07 2.90
CA ASN A 44 22.07 -8.54 3.52
C ASN A 44 23.10 -9.15 2.56
N GLN A 45 23.00 -8.90 1.24
CA GLN A 45 24.04 -9.38 0.32
C GLN A 45 25.23 -8.40 0.32
N SER A 46 25.94 -8.35 1.45
CA SER A 46 27.24 -7.71 1.60
C SER A 46 28.32 -8.50 0.84
N THR A 47 28.26 -8.49 -0.49
CA THR A 47 29.49 -8.59 -1.28
C THR A 47 30.25 -7.30 -1.03
N MET A 48 31.30 -7.40 -0.22
CA MET A 48 32.34 -6.39 -0.01
C MET A 48 32.52 -5.46 -1.22
N SER A 49 31.83 -4.33 -1.19
CA SER A 49 32.15 -3.18 -2.01
C SER A 49 32.43 -2.04 -1.05
N LYS A 50 33.70 -1.70 -0.94
CA LYS A 50 34.20 -0.52 -0.26
C LYS A 50 33.57 0.71 -0.91
N THR A 51 32.42 1.13 -0.42
CA THR A 51 32.09 2.56 -0.39
C THR A 51 31.22 2.79 0.82
N ASN A 52 31.84 3.32 1.87
CA ASN A 52 31.15 4.15 2.83
C ASN A 52 30.48 5.29 2.02
N LYS A 53 29.20 5.13 1.71
CA LYS A 53 28.33 6.26 1.43
C LYS A 53 27.33 6.23 2.56
N ASN A 54 27.50 7.19 3.46
CA ASN A 54 26.50 7.68 4.38
C ASN A 54 25.10 7.26 3.92
N LYS A 55 24.37 6.59 4.81
CA LYS A 55 22.94 6.28 4.68
C LYS A 55 22.20 7.62 4.63
N ALA A 56 22.33 8.31 3.51
CA ALA A 56 21.52 9.44 3.14
C ALA A 56 20.12 8.85 3.14
N VAL A 57 19.34 9.23 4.14
CA VAL A 57 17.89 9.05 4.12
C VAL A 57 17.49 9.53 2.74
N ASP A 58 17.06 8.58 1.90
CA ASP A 58 16.66 8.87 0.53
C ASP A 58 15.69 10.07 0.61
N PRO A 59 16.05 11.23 0.03
CA PRO A 59 15.23 12.43 0.14
C PRO A 59 13.79 12.14 -0.30
N ASP A 60 13.64 11.22 -1.25
CA ASP A 60 12.36 10.74 -1.77
C ASP A 60 11.54 10.02 -0.69
N TYR A 61 12.18 9.22 0.18
CA TYR A 61 11.48 8.54 1.29
C TYR A 61 11.00 9.52 2.38
N ALA A 62 11.78 10.56 2.67
CA ALA A 62 11.38 11.58 3.63
C ALA A 62 10.19 12.41 3.12
N GLU A 63 10.21 12.76 1.83
CA GLU A 63 9.10 13.44 1.16
C GLU A 63 7.86 12.55 1.11
N LEU A 64 8.00 11.28 0.73
CA LEU A 64 6.91 10.33 0.68
C LEU A 64 6.25 10.10 2.05
N LYS A 65 7.03 10.13 3.13
CA LYS A 65 6.53 10.05 4.50
C LYS A 65 5.74 11.30 4.90
N ARG A 66 6.22 12.48 4.52
CA ARG A 66 5.51 13.75 4.76
C ARG A 66 4.19 13.79 4.01
N GLU A 67 4.20 13.38 2.74
CA GLU A 67 2.99 13.36 1.94
C GLU A 67 1.98 12.33 2.44
N ASN A 68 2.43 11.15 2.87
CA ASN A 68 1.55 10.19 3.55
C ASN A 68 0.90 10.76 4.81
N ALA A 69 1.66 11.49 5.63
CA ALA A 69 1.11 12.14 6.81
C ALA A 69 0.07 13.20 6.44
N ARG A 70 0.35 14.01 5.42
CA ARG A 70 -0.58 15.03 4.89
C ARG A 70 -1.86 14.40 4.37
N LEU A 71 -1.76 13.35 3.55
CA LEU A 71 -2.90 12.64 2.98
C LEU A 71 -3.77 12.00 4.05
N LYS A 72 -3.16 11.39 5.08
CA LYS A 72 -3.91 10.84 6.22
C LYS A 72 -4.67 11.92 6.98
N ALA A 73 -4.05 13.08 7.21
CA ALA A 73 -4.71 14.21 7.86
C ALA A 73 -5.87 14.77 7.01
N ALA A 74 -5.67 14.93 5.70
CA ALA A 74 -6.70 15.39 4.78
C ALA A 74 -7.88 14.41 4.70
N LEU A 75 -7.59 13.10 4.67
CA LEU A 75 -8.60 12.05 4.69
C LEU A 75 -9.45 12.13 5.96
N PHE A 76 -8.80 12.18 7.13
CA PHE A 76 -9.49 12.29 8.41
C PHE A 76 -10.40 13.54 8.49
N GLN A 77 -9.91 14.68 7.98
CA GLN A 77 -10.70 15.91 7.93
C GLN A 77 -11.92 15.77 7.00
N ALA A 78 -11.74 15.18 5.82
CA ALA A 78 -12.81 14.96 4.86
C ALA A 78 -13.87 14.01 5.40
N GLU A 79 -13.46 12.91 6.02
CA GLU A 79 -14.35 11.92 6.66
C GLU A 79 -15.12 12.55 7.82
N SER A 80 -14.45 13.32 8.68
CA SER A 80 -15.09 14.04 9.79
C SER A 80 -16.13 15.04 9.29
N LYS A 81 -15.81 15.82 8.24
CA LYS A 81 -16.75 16.78 7.64
C LYS A 81 -17.95 16.07 7.02
N ALA A 82 -17.73 14.95 6.32
CA ALA A 82 -18.81 14.16 5.73
C ALA A 82 -19.74 13.58 6.81
N LEU A 83 -19.17 13.07 7.90
CA LEU A 83 -19.93 12.55 9.04
C LEU A 83 -20.79 13.65 9.67
N VAL A 84 -20.21 14.80 9.99
CA VAL A 84 -20.96 15.94 10.56
C VAL A 84 -22.07 16.40 9.62
N ASN A 85 -21.78 16.53 8.32
CA ASN A 85 -22.79 16.90 7.33
C ASN A 85 -23.95 15.89 7.28
N LYS A 86 -23.64 14.59 7.33
CA LYS A 86 -24.64 13.53 7.36
C LYS A 86 -25.51 13.63 8.61
N THR A 87 -24.91 13.73 9.80
CA THR A 87 -25.65 13.86 11.06
C THR A 87 -26.52 15.12 11.07
N LEU A 88 -25.98 16.25 10.62
CA LEU A 88 -26.72 17.51 10.54
C LEU A 88 -27.94 17.37 9.60
N LEU A 89 -27.75 16.76 8.44
CA LEU A 89 -28.85 16.47 7.52
C LEU A 89 -29.92 15.63 8.21
N GLU A 90 -29.56 14.51 8.84
CA GLU A 90 -30.50 13.65 9.57
C GLU A 90 -31.30 14.44 10.63
N VAL A 91 -30.63 15.29 11.43
CA VAL A 91 -31.28 16.12 12.45
C VAL A 91 -32.26 17.12 11.83
N VAL A 92 -31.87 17.80 10.75
CA VAL A 92 -32.72 18.79 10.08
C VAL A 92 -33.93 18.13 9.44
N LEU A 93 -33.74 17.00 8.74
CA LEU A 93 -34.82 16.26 8.11
C LEU A 93 -35.84 15.76 9.13
N ASN A 94 -35.35 15.24 10.26
CA ASN A 94 -36.22 14.77 11.34
C ASN A 94 -36.96 15.92 12.03
N ARG A 95 -36.29 17.05 12.29
CA ARG A 95 -36.90 18.21 12.97
C ARG A 95 -38.00 18.86 12.16
N TYR A 96 -37.82 18.96 10.84
CA TYR A 96 -38.75 19.65 9.95
C TYR A 96 -39.61 18.70 9.12
N HIS A 97 -39.51 17.38 9.35
CA HIS A 97 -40.22 16.34 8.62
C HIS A 97 -40.10 16.49 7.09
N ILE A 98 -38.89 16.80 6.62
CA ILE A 98 -38.60 17.02 5.20
C ILE A 98 -38.28 15.68 4.55
N ASP A 99 -39.04 15.28 3.54
CA ASP A 99 -38.77 14.09 2.73
C ASP A 99 -37.84 14.44 1.55
N LEU A 100 -36.56 14.09 1.66
CA LEU A 100 -35.54 14.33 0.62
C LEU A 100 -35.56 13.31 -0.53
N LYS A 101 -36.61 12.48 -0.67
CA LYS A 101 -36.74 11.55 -1.80
C LYS A 101 -36.23 12.19 -3.09
N LYS A 102 -35.21 11.56 -3.69
CA LYS A 102 -34.75 11.92 -5.03
C LYS A 102 -36.00 11.95 -5.92
N ARG A 103 -36.37 13.13 -6.42
CA ARG A 103 -37.35 13.19 -7.50
C ARG A 103 -36.78 12.32 -8.62
N PRO A 104 -37.49 11.29 -9.11
CA PRO A 104 -37.07 10.65 -10.34
C PRO A 104 -36.99 11.77 -11.37
N ILE A 105 -35.83 11.90 -12.00
CA ILE A 105 -35.68 12.79 -13.14
C ILE A 105 -36.74 12.30 -14.13
N CYS A 106 -37.79 13.11 -14.32
CA CYS A 106 -38.80 12.83 -15.32
C CYS A 106 -38.05 12.91 -16.66
N SER A 107 -37.67 11.76 -17.19
CA SER A 107 -37.26 11.61 -18.58
C SER A 107 -38.47 11.98 -19.42
N ARG A 108 -38.63 13.28 -19.70
CA ARG A 108 -39.48 13.74 -20.80
C ARG A 108 -38.76 13.33 -22.08
N GLU A 109 -38.98 12.08 -22.48
CA GLU A 109 -38.85 11.71 -23.88
C GLU A 109 -39.83 12.59 -24.65
N THR A 110 -39.23 13.39 -25.53
CA THR A 110 -39.93 14.22 -26.50
C THR A 110 -40.56 13.28 -27.52
N ALA A 111 -41.89 13.36 -27.64
CA ALA A 111 -42.66 12.81 -28.75
C ALA A 111 -43.23 13.98 -29.56
#